data_AF-A0A7Y8MNZ6-F1
#
_entry.id   AF-A0A7Y8MNZ6-F1
#
_cell.length_a   1.000
_cell.length_b   1.000
_cell.length_c   1.000
_cell.angle_alpha   90.00
_cell.angle_beta   90.00
_cell.angle_gamma   90.00
#
_symmetry.space_group_name_H-M   'P 1'
#
loop_
_entity.id
_entity.type
_entity.pdbx_description
1 polymer ?
#
loop_
_entity_poly.entity_id
_entity_poly.type
_entity_poly.pdbx_seq_one_letter_code
_entity_poly.pdbx_strand_id
1 'polypeptide(L)'
;MTTHAMNNDEVTLFRKEIELLMAERQRLLQVVGAAAVLVANLDSETLPDDQDTIDAAEMLAEHLNGLTEETLLDALNAVKAELDHEAQAKEDAGQ
;
A
#
# COMPACT_ATOMS: atom_id res chain seq x y z
N MET A 1 -28.34 20.68 -25.24
CA MET A 1 -28.04 19.70 -24.19
C MET A 1 -28.14 20.44 -22.87
N THR A 2 -29.20 20.21 -22.10
CA THR A 2 -29.39 20.84 -20.80
C THR A 2 -28.32 20.31 -19.84
N THR A 3 -27.39 21.16 -19.44
CA THR A 3 -26.46 20.90 -18.35
C THR A 3 -27.28 20.64 -17.10
N HIS A 4 -27.42 19.38 -16.71
CA HIS A 4 -28.02 19.00 -15.45
C HIS A 4 -27.04 19.48 -14.37
N ALA A 5 -27.39 20.57 -13.69
CA ALA A 5 -26.66 20.98 -12.49
C ALA A 5 -26.83 19.84 -11.48
N MET A 6 -25.75 19.10 -11.20
CA MET A 6 -25.75 18.03 -10.21
C MET A 6 -26.28 18.59 -8.89
N ASN A 7 -27.18 17.87 -8.23
CA ASN A 7 -27.72 18.31 -6.94
C ASN A 7 -26.57 18.34 -5.91
N ASN A 8 -26.58 19.33 -5.00
CA ASN A 8 -25.62 19.42 -3.89
C ASN A 8 -25.51 18.11 -3.08
N ASP A 9 -26.60 17.36 -2.96
CA ASP A 9 -26.62 16.07 -2.28
C ASP A 9 -25.80 15.01 -3.05
N GLU A 10 -25.92 14.98 -4.38
CA GLU A 10 -25.16 14.09 -5.26
C GLU A 10 -23.67 14.44 -5.23
N VAL A 11 -23.34 15.74 -5.26
CA VAL A 11 -21.96 16.22 -5.14
C VAL A 11 -21.34 15.81 -3.80
N THR A 12 -22.11 15.90 -2.72
CA THR A 12 -21.66 15.50 -1.38
C THR A 12 -21.44 14.00 -1.29
N LEU A 13 -22.34 13.20 -1.86
CA LEU A 13 -22.22 11.75 -1.91
C LEU A 13 -20.98 11.31 -2.72
N PHE A 14 -20.77 11.89 -3.91
CA PHE A 14 -19.60 11.58 -4.73
C PHE A 14 -18.28 11.94 -4.05
N ARG A 15 -18.22 13.09 -3.35
CA ARG A 15 -17.02 13.45 -2.59
C ARG A 15 -16.70 12.40 -1.54
N LYS A 16 -17.70 11.95 -0.79
CA LYS A 16 -17.53 10.92 0.24
C LYS A 16 -17.03 9.60 -0.34
N GLU A 17 -17.53 9.22 -1.52
CA GLU A 17 -17.06 8.02 -2.21
C GLU A 17 -15.59 8.13 -2.64
N ILE A 18 -15.19 9.28 -3.17
CA ILE A 18 -13.78 9.55 -3.52
C ILE A 18 -12.90 9.50 -2.28
N GLU A 19 -13.31 10.10 -1.16
CA GLU A 19 -12.57 10.05 0.10
C GLU A 19 -12.37 8.61 0.58
N LEU A 20 -13.41 7.77 0.48
CA LEU A 20 -13.33 6.35 0.83
C LEU A 20 -12.37 5.61 -0.10
N LEU A 21 -12.45 5.82 -1.42
CA LEU A 21 -11.54 5.22 -2.39
C LEU A 21 -10.08 5.64 -2.17
N MET A 22 -9.84 6.91 -1.81
CA MET A 22 -8.50 7.40 -1.50
C MET A 22 -7.95 6.77 -0.22
N ALA A 23 -8.79 6.61 0.81
CA ALA A 23 -8.41 5.91 2.03
C ALA A 23 -8.07 4.44 1.76
N GLU A 24 -8.84 3.76 0.90
CA GLU A 24 -8.56 2.37 0.54
C GLU A 24 -7.29 2.24 -0.31
N ARG A 25 -7.07 3.16 -1.27
CA ARG A 25 -5.81 3.23 -2.02
C ARG A 25 -4.62 3.37 -1.08
N GLN A 26 -4.72 4.21 -0.05
CA GLN A 26 -3.64 4.41 0.91
C GLN A 26 -3.31 3.11 1.68
N ARG A 27 -4.32 2.35 2.09
CA ARG A 27 -4.12 1.05 2.75
C ARG A 27 -3.46 0.05 1.82
N LEU A 28 -3.87 -0.01 0.56
CA LEU A 28 -3.24 -0.88 -0.43
C LEU A 28 -1.77 -0.51 -0.65
N LEU A 29 -1.44 0.79 -0.70
CA LEU A 29 -0.05 1.24 -0.78
C LEU A 29 0.77 0.82 0.44
N GLN A 30 0.21 0.86 1.64
CA GLN A 30 0.89 0.36 2.85
C GLN A 30 1.17 -1.15 2.74
N VAL A 31 0.20 -1.95 2.32
CA VAL A 31 0.38 -3.41 2.15
C VAL A 31 1.44 -3.72 1.10
N VAL A 32 1.36 -3.06 -0.05
CA VAL A 32 2.33 -3.22 -1.15
C VAL A 32 3.73 -2.80 -0.70
N GLY A 33 3.85 -1.69 0.01
CA GLY A 33 5.13 -1.22 0.54
C GLY A 33 5.72 -2.20 1.56
N ALA A 34 4.89 -2.82 2.39
CA ALA A 34 5.33 -3.76 3.41
C ALA A 34 5.84 -5.04 2.75
N ALA A 35 5.14 -5.51 1.71
CA ALA A 35 5.57 -6.63 0.90
C ALA A 35 6.89 -6.32 0.15
N ALA A 36 7.04 -5.12 -0.41
CA ALA A 36 8.27 -4.71 -1.09
C ALA A 36 9.47 -4.67 -0.14
N VAL A 37 9.29 -4.10 1.07
CA VAL A 37 10.34 -4.10 2.11
C VAL A 37 10.66 -5.52 2.55
N LEU A 38 9.66 -6.38 2.73
CA LEU A 38 9.86 -7.78 3.08
C LEU A 38 10.72 -8.49 2.02
N VAL A 39 10.36 -8.39 0.74
CA VAL A 39 11.11 -8.98 -0.37
C VAL A 39 12.54 -8.42 -0.44
N ALA A 40 12.73 -7.12 -0.22
CA ALA A 40 14.05 -6.49 -0.22
C ALA A 40 14.98 -6.99 0.90
N ASN A 41 14.41 -7.49 2.01
CA ASN A 41 15.18 -8.01 3.16
C ASN A 41 15.19 -9.54 3.22
N LEU A 42 14.55 -10.21 2.27
CA LEU A 42 14.46 -11.66 2.23
C LEU A 42 15.74 -12.26 1.66
N ASP A 43 16.26 -13.30 2.30
CA ASP A 43 17.36 -14.09 1.77
C ASP A 43 16.81 -15.29 1.01
N SER A 44 16.93 -15.25 -0.32
CA SER A 44 16.44 -16.30 -1.21
C SER A 44 17.09 -17.66 -0.97
N GLU A 45 18.29 -17.71 -0.41
CA GLU A 45 18.98 -18.98 -0.11
C GLU A 45 18.41 -19.69 1.12
N THR A 46 17.60 -18.98 1.92
CA THR A 46 16.99 -19.50 3.16
C THR A 46 15.51 -19.81 3.04
N LEU A 47 14.92 -19.52 1.88
CA LEU A 47 13.52 -19.82 1.60
C LEU A 47 13.30 -21.33 1.47
N PRO A 48 12.13 -21.84 1.91
CA PRO A 48 11.71 -23.19 1.58
C PRO A 48 11.68 -23.43 0.07
N ASP A 49 12.29 -24.54 -0.38
CA ASP A 49 12.32 -24.96 -1.79
C ASP A 49 11.05 -25.72 -2.23
N ASP A 50 9.95 -25.64 -1.47
CA ASP A 50 8.67 -26.21 -1.89
C ASP A 50 8.00 -25.36 -2.99
N GLN A 51 7.27 -26.03 -3.87
CA GLN A 51 6.64 -25.39 -5.03
C GLN A 51 5.68 -24.27 -4.62
N ASP A 52 4.95 -24.44 -3.51
CA ASP A 52 3.99 -23.45 -3.04
C ASP A 52 4.69 -22.13 -2.65
N THR A 53 5.84 -22.22 -1.99
CA THR A 53 6.67 -21.05 -1.63
C THR A 53 7.25 -20.37 -2.86
N ILE A 54 7.77 -21.15 -3.82
CA ILE A 54 8.33 -20.63 -5.07
C ILE A 54 7.25 -19.89 -5.86
N ASP A 55 6.07 -20.50 -6.05
CA ASP A 55 4.96 -19.91 -6.80
C ASP A 55 4.47 -18.61 -6.14
N ALA A 56 4.38 -18.59 -4.80
CA ALA A 56 4.01 -17.40 -4.05
C ALA A 56 5.03 -16.27 -4.17
N ALA A 57 6.33 -16.59 -4.11
CA ALA A 57 7.41 -15.63 -4.27
C ALA A 57 7.46 -15.06 -5.70
N GLU A 58 7.26 -15.91 -6.72
CA GLU A 58 7.21 -15.50 -8.13
C GLU A 58 6.02 -14.56 -8.38
N MET A 59 4.82 -14.94 -7.93
CA MET A 59 3.63 -14.09 -8.05
C MET A 59 3.83 -12.73 -7.37
N LEU A 60 4.44 -12.71 -6.18
CA LEU A 60 4.70 -11.46 -5.48
C LEU A 60 5.72 -10.58 -6.24
N ALA A 61 6.81 -11.19 -6.72
CA ALA A 61 7.84 -10.49 -7.48
C ALA A 61 7.28 -9.95 -8.81
N GLU A 62 6.46 -10.71 -9.52
CA GLU A 62 5.80 -10.28 -10.76
C GLU A 62 4.91 -9.06 -10.51
N HIS A 63 4.06 -9.10 -9.47
CA HIS A 63 3.19 -7.99 -9.14
C HIS A 63 3.96 -6.74 -8.69
N LEU A 64 5.02 -6.89 -7.89
CA LEU A 64 5.86 -5.77 -7.48
C LEU A 64 6.59 -5.13 -8.67
N ASN A 65 7.14 -5.95 -9.56
CA ASN A 65 7.81 -5.47 -10.78
C ASN A 65 6.84 -4.90 -11.82
N GLY A 66 5.56 -5.26 -11.75
CA GLY A 66 4.50 -4.71 -12.60
C GLY A 66 4.03 -3.31 -12.19
N LEU A 67 4.42 -2.82 -11.01
CA LEU A 67 4.07 -1.46 -10.55
C LEU A 67 4.91 -0.41 -11.28
N THR A 68 4.34 0.79 -11.43
CA THR A 68 5.14 1.94 -11.87
C THR A 68 6.12 2.35 -10.76
N GLU A 69 7.27 2.92 -11.15
CA GLU A 69 8.27 3.42 -10.19
C GLU A 69 7.66 4.42 -9.20
N GLU A 70 6.78 5.31 -9.67
CA GLU A 70 6.04 6.26 -8.83
C GLU A 70 5.15 5.54 -7.81
N THR A 71 4.39 4.52 -8.23
CA THR A 71 3.51 3.77 -7.32
C THR A 71 4.32 2.99 -6.29
N LEU A 72 5.44 2.40 -6.70
CA LEU A 72 6.33 1.68 -5.78
C LEU A 72 6.97 2.64 -4.77
N LEU A 73 7.39 3.83 -5.21
CA LEU A 73 7.92 4.86 -4.34
C LEU A 73 6.87 5.35 -3.33
N ASP A 74 5.64 5.60 -3.78
CA ASP A 74 4.50 5.95 -2.92
C ASP A 74 4.26 4.88 -1.85
N ALA A 75 4.28 3.61 -2.25
CA ALA A 75 4.09 2.47 -1.35
C ALA A 75 5.21 2.37 -0.29
N LEU A 76 6.47 2.51 -0.71
CA LEU A 76 7.62 2.52 0.20
C LEU A 76 7.58 3.69 1.18
N ASN A 77 7.16 4.87 0.73
CA ASN A 77 7.01 6.04 1.61
C ASN A 77 5.87 5.87 2.61
N ALA A 78 4.75 5.27 2.19
CA ALA A 78 3.63 4.99 3.07
C ALA A 78 4.01 4.09 4.25
N VAL A 79 4.89 3.10 4.03
CA VAL A 79 5.36 2.19 5.08
C VAL A 79 6.41 2.80 5.97
N LYS A 80 7.36 3.57 5.41
CA LYS A 80 8.35 4.28 6.23
C LYS A 80 7.67 5.22 7.23
N ALA A 81 6.66 5.96 6.78
CA ALA A 81 5.89 6.85 7.65
C ALA A 81 5.22 6.10 8.81
N GLU A 82 4.70 4.90 8.58
CA GLU A 82 4.08 4.07 9.63
C GLU A 82 5.12 3.55 10.63
N LEU A 83 6.27 3.04 10.14
CA LEU A 83 7.35 2.53 10.98
C LEU A 83 7.97 3.63 11.85
N ASP A 84 8.16 4.83 11.29
CA ASP A 84 8.67 5.99 12.02
C ASP A 84 7.69 6.44 13.12
N HIS A 85 6.39 6.44 12.82
CA HIS A 85 5.34 6.76 13.78
C HIS A 85 5.25 5.73 14.92
N GLU A 86 5.38 4.43 14.62
CA GLU A 86 5.47 3.38 15.64
C GLU A 86 6.71 3.50 16.53
N ALA A 87 7.85 3.89 15.96
CA ALA A 87 9.09 4.08 16.70
C ALA A 87 8.95 5.22 17.71
N GLN A 88 8.38 6.37 17.30
CA GLN A 88 8.12 7.50 18.18
C GLN A 88 7.10 7.18 19.27
N ALA A 89 6.03 6.45 18.95
CA ALA A 89 5.05 6.04 19.95
C ALA A 89 5.63 5.12 21.05
N LYS A 90 6.61 4.28 20.69
CA LYS A 90 7.32 3.41 21.66
C LYS A 90 8.31 4.18 22.53
N GLU A 91 8.92 5.24 22.01
CA GLU A 91 9.81 6.13 22.76
C GLU A 91 9.02 6.98 23.79
N ASP A 92 7.84 7.48 23.41
CA ASP A 92 6.97 8.29 24.29
C ASP A 92 6.29 7.45 25.40
N ALA A 93 6.01 6.17 25.14
CA ALA A 93 5.43 5.25 26.14
C ALA A 93 6.45 4.68 27.14
N GLY A 94 7.75 4.95 26.92
CA GLY A 94 8.88 4.44 27.71
C GLY A 94 9.47 5.40 28.75
N GLN A 95 8.84 6.56 28.99
CA GLN A 95 9.24 7.54 30.02
C GLN A 95 8.28 7.57 31.21
#